data_AF-A0A660LTK0-F1
#
_entry.id   AF-A0A660LTK0-F1
#
_cell.length_a   1.000
_cell.length_b   1.000
_cell.length_c   1.000
_cell.angle_alpha   90.00
_cell.angle_beta   90.00
_cell.angle_gamma   90.00
#
_symmetry.space_group_name_H-M   'P 1'
#
loop_
_entity.id
_entity.type
_entity.pdbx_description
1 polymer ?
#
loop_
_entity_poly.entity_id
_entity_poly.type
_entity_poly.pdbx_seq_one_letter_code
_entity_poly.pdbx_strand_id
1 'polypeptide(L)'
;MGGVKVEEFAKIYPCITPMQTLITPEFVAGFDFSKFDVVIDAIDDITAKIALANAVDPSKFIASMGGAKRVDPTKIKVACVWKTSVDPLARKYRYELKKSGFSGKFDVVFSTEEPLCKPLGSFMGVTACFGLNLASLAVKKIVGQ
;
A
#
# COMPACT_ATOMS: atom_id res chain seq x y z
N MET A 1 -8.69 -21.35 13.72
CA MET A 1 -9.56 -20.31 13.13
C MET A 1 -9.03 -20.00 11.74
N GLY A 2 -9.88 -20.01 10.71
CA GLY A 2 -9.46 -19.96 9.30
C GLY A 2 -10.50 -19.32 8.38
N GLY A 3 -11.18 -18.27 8.84
CA GLY A 3 -12.14 -17.52 8.04
C GLY A 3 -11.46 -16.71 6.93
N VAL A 4 -12.22 -16.41 5.86
CA VAL A 4 -11.76 -15.55 4.77
C VAL A 4 -11.69 -14.11 5.28
N LYS A 5 -10.50 -13.49 5.19
CA LYS A 5 -10.24 -12.16 5.78
C LYS A 5 -11.27 -11.09 5.42
N VAL A 6 -11.62 -11.00 4.14
CA VAL A 6 -12.54 -9.97 3.65
C VAL A 6 -13.97 -10.18 4.17
N GLU A 7 -14.39 -11.42 4.35
CA GLU A 7 -15.70 -11.76 4.91
C GLU A 7 -15.76 -11.47 6.40
N GLU A 8 -14.71 -11.80 7.15
CA GLU A 8 -14.62 -11.44 8.57
C GLU A 8 -14.66 -9.93 8.77
N PHE A 9 -14.02 -9.18 7.86
CA PHE A 9 -14.06 -7.71 7.92
C PHE A 9 -15.49 -7.18 7.66
N ALA A 10 -16.20 -7.72 6.66
CA ALA A 10 -17.57 -7.34 6.32
C ALA A 10 -18.60 -7.63 7.43
N LYS A 11 -18.35 -8.63 8.29
CA LYS A 11 -19.19 -8.86 9.48
C LYS A 11 -19.08 -7.72 10.50
N ILE A 12 -17.94 -7.06 10.58
CA ILE A 12 -17.66 -5.97 11.53
C ILE A 12 -18.19 -4.64 10.99
N TYR A 13 -18.09 -4.41 9.69
CA TYR A 13 -18.53 -3.18 9.04
C TYR A 13 -19.54 -3.51 7.94
N PRO A 14 -20.86 -3.36 8.17
CA PRO A 14 -21.88 -3.79 7.20
C PRO A 14 -21.90 -3.03 5.86
N CYS A 15 -21.20 -1.91 5.75
CA CYS A 15 -21.18 -1.04 4.57
C CYS A 15 -20.07 -1.33 3.56
N ILE A 16 -19.20 -2.32 3.82
CA ILE A 16 -18.15 -2.72 2.89
C ILE A 16 -18.61 -3.87 2.01
N THR A 17 -18.26 -3.77 0.73
CA THR A 17 -18.40 -4.86 -0.24
C THR A 17 -17.11 -5.67 -0.25
N PRO A 18 -17.06 -6.88 0.36
CA PRO A 18 -15.85 -7.70 0.35
C PRO A 18 -15.59 -8.29 -1.03
N MET A 19 -14.31 -8.47 -1.37
CA MET A 19 -13.91 -9.13 -2.61
C MET A 19 -12.80 -10.14 -2.31
N GLN A 20 -13.14 -11.43 -2.36
CA GLN A 20 -12.17 -12.51 -2.18
C GLN A 20 -11.49 -12.81 -3.51
N THR A 21 -10.51 -11.98 -3.88
CA THR A 21 -9.77 -12.13 -5.14
C THR A 21 -8.32 -11.71 -4.95
N LEU A 22 -7.42 -12.38 -5.65
CA LEU A 22 -6.02 -12.01 -5.70
C LEU A 22 -5.82 -10.93 -6.77
N ILE A 23 -5.09 -9.87 -6.43
CA ILE A 23 -4.67 -8.88 -7.41
C ILE A 23 -3.54 -9.46 -8.25
N THR A 24 -3.84 -9.78 -9.50
CA THR A 24 -2.86 -10.19 -10.53
C THR A 24 -2.87 -9.19 -11.68
N PRO A 25 -1.84 -9.16 -12.55
CA PRO A 25 -1.85 -8.31 -13.74
C PRO A 25 -3.09 -8.52 -14.62
N GLU A 26 -3.56 -9.76 -14.75
CA GLU A 26 -4.75 -10.12 -15.54
C GLU A 26 -6.03 -9.57 -14.92
N PHE A 27 -6.17 -9.67 -13.59
CA PHE A 27 -7.30 -9.07 -12.88
C PHE A 27 -7.32 -7.55 -13.06
N VAL A 28 -6.16 -6.92 -12.86
CA VAL A 28 -6.02 -5.45 -12.96
C VAL A 28 -6.38 -4.97 -14.37
N ALA A 29 -5.98 -5.68 -15.42
CA ALA A 29 -6.28 -5.31 -16.80
C ALA A 29 -7.80 -5.33 -17.12
N GLY A 30 -8.58 -6.17 -16.43
CA GLY A 30 -10.03 -6.29 -16.61
C GLY A 30 -10.88 -5.52 -15.60
N PHE A 31 -10.26 -4.82 -14.64
CA PHE A 31 -10.98 -4.19 -13.54
C PHE A 31 -11.01 -2.66 -13.69
N ASP A 32 -12.21 -2.09 -13.70
CA ASP A 32 -12.38 -0.64 -13.76
C ASP A 32 -12.15 -0.01 -12.37
N PHE A 33 -11.02 0.66 -12.21
CA PHE A 33 -10.67 1.42 -11.01
C PHE A 33 -11.21 2.87 -11.01
N SER A 34 -11.77 3.36 -12.12
CA SER A 34 -12.19 4.77 -12.23
C SER A 34 -13.33 5.14 -11.28
N LYS A 35 -14.15 4.15 -10.91
CA LYS A 35 -15.27 4.24 -9.97
C LYS A 35 -14.87 4.46 -8.51
N PHE A 36 -13.59 4.36 -8.16
CA PHE A 36 -13.11 4.63 -6.81
C PHE A 36 -12.56 6.05 -6.71
N ASP A 37 -12.85 6.72 -5.59
CA ASP A 37 -12.28 8.03 -5.28
C ASP A 37 -10.80 7.92 -4.88
N VAL A 38 -10.46 6.87 -4.14
CA VAL A 38 -9.11 6.57 -3.67
C VAL A 38 -8.87 5.06 -3.73
N VAL A 39 -7.68 4.67 -4.16
CA VAL A 39 -7.20 3.27 -4.11
C VAL A 39 -6.01 3.20 -3.15
N ILE A 40 -6.13 2.34 -2.14
CA ILE A 40 -5.10 2.12 -1.12
C ILE A 40 -4.43 0.76 -1.37
N ASP A 41 -3.14 0.79 -1.68
CA ASP A 41 -2.34 -0.41 -1.86
C ASP A 41 -1.63 -0.81 -0.56
N ALA A 42 -2.04 -1.92 0.04
CA ALA A 42 -1.38 -2.56 1.18
C ALA A 42 -0.87 -3.99 0.83
N ILE A 43 -0.50 -4.22 -0.43
CA ILE A 43 -0.03 -5.50 -0.96
C ILE A 43 1.48 -5.62 -0.75
N ASP A 44 1.97 -6.83 -0.43
CA ASP A 44 3.40 -7.12 -0.27
C ASP A 44 4.07 -7.65 -1.56
N ASP A 45 3.30 -8.23 -2.48
CA ASP A 45 3.81 -8.72 -3.76
C ASP A 45 4.12 -7.58 -4.74
N ILE A 46 5.38 -7.51 -5.17
CA ILE A 46 5.85 -6.43 -6.05
C ILE A 46 5.15 -6.45 -7.41
N THR A 47 4.89 -7.62 -8.00
CA THR A 47 4.27 -7.71 -9.33
C THR A 47 2.86 -7.12 -9.31
N ALA A 48 2.07 -7.47 -8.30
CA ALA A 48 0.73 -6.92 -8.08
C ALA A 48 0.75 -5.41 -7.83
N LYS A 49 1.68 -4.91 -7.01
CA LYS A 49 1.82 -3.46 -6.78
C LYS A 49 2.13 -2.70 -8.08
N ILE A 50 3.04 -3.23 -8.90
CA ILE A 50 3.41 -2.60 -10.19
C ILE A 50 2.24 -2.60 -11.16
N ALA A 51 1.49 -3.69 -11.25
CA ALA A 51 0.29 -3.74 -12.08
C ALA A 51 -0.72 -2.67 -11.64
N LEU A 52 -0.98 -2.57 -10.33
CA LEU A 52 -1.93 -1.62 -9.78
C LEU A 52 -1.49 -0.16 -10.01
N ALA A 53 -0.23 0.17 -9.77
CA ALA A 53 0.29 1.53 -10.00
C ALA A 53 0.21 1.97 -11.48
N ASN A 54 0.33 1.03 -12.43
CA ASN A 54 0.20 1.35 -13.85
C ASN A 54 -1.26 1.50 -14.29
N ALA A 55 -2.22 0.90 -13.58
CA ALA A 55 -3.63 0.92 -13.97
C ALA A 55 -4.46 2.02 -13.29
N VAL A 56 -4.04 2.49 -12.12
CA VAL A 56 -4.77 3.51 -11.34
C VAL A 56 -4.23 4.90 -11.62
N ASP A 57 -5.11 5.90 -11.70
CA ASP A 57 -4.72 7.31 -11.73
C ASP A 57 -3.80 7.64 -10.52
N PRO A 58 -2.56 8.10 -10.75
CA PRO A 58 -1.63 8.41 -9.67
C PRO A 58 -2.16 9.43 -8.65
N SER A 59 -3.09 10.31 -9.04
CA SER A 59 -3.72 11.28 -8.13
C SER A 59 -4.64 10.63 -7.09
N LYS A 60 -5.24 9.47 -7.42
CA LYS A 60 -6.13 8.68 -6.56
C LYS A 60 -5.41 7.55 -5.81
N PHE A 61 -4.15 7.30 -6.13
CA PHE A 61 -3.41 6.17 -5.62
C PHE A 61 -2.57 6.53 -4.39
N ILE A 62 -2.59 5.68 -3.37
CA ILE A 62 -1.65 5.71 -2.24
C ILE A 62 -1.20 4.30 -1.90
N ALA A 63 0.04 4.12 -1.45
CA ALA A 63 0.58 2.79 -1.18
C ALA A 63 1.37 2.69 0.13
N SER A 64 1.28 1.53 0.78
CA SER A 64 2.16 1.11 1.87
C SER A 64 3.42 0.49 1.32
N MET A 65 4.55 0.82 1.94
CA MET A 65 5.81 0.09 1.82
C MET A 65 5.97 -0.91 2.99
N GLY A 66 7.20 -1.37 3.27
CA GLY A 66 7.45 -2.44 4.22
C GLY A 66 7.45 -1.96 5.68
N GLY A 67 6.42 -2.34 6.45
CA GLY A 67 6.38 -2.10 7.90
C GLY A 67 7.07 -3.18 8.75
N ALA A 68 7.53 -4.27 8.15
CA ALA A 68 8.16 -5.37 8.86
C ALA A 68 9.59 -5.02 9.35
N LYS A 69 10.02 -5.70 10.42
CA LYS A 69 11.37 -5.57 11.01
C LYS A 69 11.68 -4.18 11.59
N ARG A 70 10.62 -3.44 11.91
CA ARG A 70 10.65 -2.08 12.46
C ARG A 70 10.00 -2.08 13.83
N VAL A 71 10.49 -1.22 14.73
CA VAL A 71 9.93 -1.08 16.08
C VAL A 71 9.63 0.37 16.46
N ASP A 72 10.13 1.34 15.70
CA ASP A 72 9.98 2.77 16.00
C ASP A 72 8.94 3.42 15.08
N PRO A 73 7.68 3.59 15.53
CA PRO A 73 6.63 4.20 14.72
C PRO A 73 6.88 5.70 14.46
N THR A 74 7.75 6.37 15.20
CA THR A 74 8.05 7.80 15.01
C THR A 74 8.86 8.06 13.74
N LYS A 75 9.46 7.01 13.16
CA LYS A 75 10.23 7.03 11.91
C LYS A 75 9.38 6.79 10.66
N ILE A 76 8.06 6.65 10.82
CA ILE A 76 7.15 6.57 9.68
C ILE A 76 7.07 7.94 9.00
N LYS A 77 7.13 7.93 7.67
CA LYS A 77 7.03 9.12 6.82
C LYS A 77 6.05 8.89 5.68
N VAL A 78 5.44 9.97 5.24
CA VAL A 78 4.72 10.07 3.97
C VAL A 78 5.56 10.87 3.00
N ALA A 79 5.79 10.33 1.81
CA ALA A 79 6.42 11.06 0.72
C ALA A 79 6.02 10.47 -0.62
N CYS A 80 6.36 11.18 -1.71
CA CYS A 80 6.30 10.61 -3.04
C CYS A 80 7.10 9.31 -3.15
N VAL A 81 6.58 8.30 -3.87
CA VAL A 81 7.24 6.99 -4.09
C VAL A 81 8.71 7.12 -4.47
N TRP A 82 9.07 8.13 -5.28
CA TRP A 82 10.43 8.35 -5.77
C TRP A 82 11.41 8.86 -4.70
N LYS A 83 10.92 9.39 -3.58
CA LYS A 83 11.71 10.01 -2.51
C LYS A 83 11.92 9.08 -1.31
N THR A 84 11.44 7.83 -1.38
CA THR A 84 11.62 6.85 -0.33
C THR A 84 13.09 6.44 -0.15
N SER A 85 13.48 6.15 1.08
CA SER A 85 14.83 5.75 1.49
C SER A 85 14.77 4.61 2.50
N VAL A 86 15.89 3.88 2.66
CA VAL A 86 16.09 2.79 3.64
C VAL A 86 15.24 1.52 3.42
N ASP A 87 13.99 1.65 2.98
CA ASP A 87 13.04 0.55 2.81
C ASP A 87 13.40 -0.36 1.60
N PRO A 88 13.68 -1.66 1.82
CA PRO A 88 14.00 -2.60 0.73
C PRO A 88 12.85 -2.84 -0.24
N LEU A 89 11.60 -2.89 0.24
CA LEU A 89 10.42 -3.06 -0.60
C LEU A 89 10.25 -1.82 -1.48
N ALA A 90 10.35 -0.63 -0.89
CA ALA A 90 10.29 0.61 -1.64
C ALA A 90 11.40 0.71 -2.70
N ARG A 91 12.63 0.28 -2.37
CA ARG A 91 13.75 0.24 -3.32
C ARG A 91 13.44 -0.65 -4.53
N LYS A 92 12.98 -1.88 -4.28
CA LYS A 92 12.60 -2.82 -5.35
C LYS A 92 11.42 -2.27 -6.15
N TYR A 93 10.43 -1.68 -5.48
CA TYR A 93 9.26 -1.10 -6.12
C TYR A 93 9.63 0.06 -7.06
N ARG A 94 10.47 1.01 -6.62
CA ARG A 94 10.98 2.09 -7.49
C ARG A 94 11.73 1.56 -8.71
N TYR A 95 12.52 0.50 -8.54
CA TYR A 95 13.27 -0.11 -9.63
C TYR A 95 12.33 -0.73 -10.67
N GLU A 96 11.37 -1.54 -10.24
CA GLU A 96 10.41 -2.19 -11.15
C GLU A 96 9.45 -1.17 -11.78
N LEU A 97 9.06 -0.09 -11.08
CA LEU A 97 8.25 0.99 -11.66
C LEU A 97 8.98 1.62 -12.85
N LYS A 98 10.26 1.98 -12.67
CA LYS A 98 11.08 2.52 -13.77
C LYS A 98 11.19 1.53 -14.93
N LYS A 99 11.40 0.24 -14.63
CA LYS A 99 11.49 -0.81 -15.64
C LYS A 99 10.18 -1.00 -16.41
N SER A 100 9.03 -0.82 -15.76
CA SER A 100 7.71 -0.86 -16.40
C SER A 100 7.40 0.38 -17.26
N GLY A 101 8.25 1.42 -17.24
CA GLY A 101 8.00 2.68 -17.93
C GLY A 101 7.14 3.68 -17.15
N PHE A 102 6.76 3.36 -15.91
CA PHE A 102 5.95 4.24 -15.07
C PHE A 102 6.72 5.50 -14.68
N SER A 103 6.11 6.67 -14.90
CA SER A 103 6.67 8.01 -14.60
C SER A 103 5.78 8.86 -13.68
N GLY A 104 4.61 8.34 -13.29
CA GLY A 104 3.66 9.01 -12.41
C GLY A 104 4.20 9.22 -10.99
N LYS A 105 3.49 10.01 -10.19
CA LYS A 105 3.85 10.30 -8.80
C LYS A 105 2.64 10.06 -7.91
N PHE A 106 2.84 9.30 -6.84
CA PHE A 106 1.84 9.05 -5.81
C PHE A 106 2.51 9.01 -4.44
N ASP A 107 1.71 9.21 -3.40
CA ASP A 107 2.18 9.20 -2.01
C ASP A 107 2.28 7.79 -1.46
N VAL A 108 3.33 7.55 -0.69
CA VAL A 108 3.55 6.28 -0.02
C VAL A 108 3.89 6.47 1.45
N VAL A 109 3.49 5.50 2.25
CA VAL A 109 3.86 5.39 3.66
C VAL A 109 5.02 4.41 3.78
N PHE A 110 6.13 4.86 4.37
CA PHE A 110 7.34 4.06 4.56
C PHE A 110 8.03 4.41 5.88
N SER A 111 9.00 3.61 6.31
CA SER A 111 9.81 3.91 7.50
C SER A 111 11.24 4.27 7.11
N THR A 112 11.79 5.31 7.75
CA THR A 112 13.22 5.66 7.64
C THR A 112 14.09 4.90 8.66
N GLU A 113 13.51 4.04 9.48
CA GLU A 113 14.24 3.12 10.35
C GLU A 113 14.91 2.03 9.50
N GLU A 114 16.12 1.59 9.86
CA GLU A 114 16.77 0.42 9.24
C GLU A 114 16.10 -0.89 9.72
N PRO A 115 16.06 -1.96 8.89
CA PRO A 115 15.54 -3.25 9.35
C PRO A 115 16.40 -3.83 10.47
N LEU A 116 15.79 -4.11 11.63
CA LEU A 116 16.54 -4.53 12.82
C LEU A 116 16.84 -6.04 12.89
N CYS A 117 16.17 -6.87 12.10
CA CYS A 117 16.31 -8.32 12.20
C CYS A 117 16.35 -9.05 10.84
N LYS A 118 17.01 -10.21 10.83
CA LYS A 118 17.08 -11.12 9.68
C LYS A 118 15.76 -11.87 9.43
N PRO A 119 15.14 -12.55 10.42
CA PRO A 119 13.85 -13.20 10.20
C PRO A 119 12.74 -12.18 9.91
N LEU A 120 11.70 -12.60 9.18
CA LEU A 120 10.53 -11.76 8.96
C LEU A 120 9.75 -11.67 10.28
N GLY A 121 9.67 -10.47 10.85
CA GLY A 121 8.92 -10.19 12.08
C GLY A 121 8.14 -8.89 11.93
N SER A 122 7.00 -8.80 12.60
CA SER A 122 6.13 -7.62 12.55
C SER A 122 5.75 -7.19 13.96
N PHE A 123 5.79 -5.89 14.20
CA PHE A 123 5.32 -5.27 15.43
C PHE A 123 4.08 -4.44 15.12
N MET A 124 2.96 -4.80 15.76
CA MET A 124 1.67 -4.13 15.54
C MET A 124 1.72 -2.62 15.79
N GLY A 125 2.56 -2.15 16.72
CA GLY A 125 2.72 -0.72 16.97
C GLY A 125 3.25 0.06 15.76
N VAL A 126 4.01 -0.58 14.86
CA VAL A 126 4.45 0.05 13.61
C VAL A 126 3.45 -0.20 12.48
N THR A 127 3.03 -1.45 12.25
CA THR A 127 2.17 -1.76 11.10
C THR A 127 0.77 -1.14 11.21
N ALA A 128 0.22 -1.00 12.42
CA ALA A 128 -1.02 -0.26 12.62
C ALA A 128 -0.85 1.22 12.27
N CYS A 129 0.28 1.84 12.64
CA CYS A 129 0.57 3.23 12.30
C CYS A 129 0.73 3.45 10.79
N PHE A 130 1.21 2.47 10.03
CA PHE A 130 1.18 2.54 8.56
C PHE A 130 -0.27 2.65 8.04
N GLY A 131 -1.17 1.80 8.52
CA GLY A 131 -2.58 1.83 8.17
C GLY A 131 -3.26 3.15 8.55
N LEU A 132 -2.96 3.70 9.73
CA LEU A 132 -3.50 5.00 10.17
C LEU A 132 -3.01 6.16 9.28
N ASN A 133 -1.74 6.13 8.85
CA ASN A 133 -1.22 7.13 7.91
C ASN A 133 -1.91 7.02 6.54
N LEU A 134 -2.10 5.81 6.02
CA LEU A 134 -2.84 5.59 4.76
C LEU A 134 -4.28 6.10 4.86
N ALA A 135 -4.99 5.79 5.95
CA ALA A 135 -6.35 6.27 6.17
C ALA A 135 -6.41 7.80 6.21
N SER A 136 -5.45 8.45 6.89
CA SER A 136 -5.36 9.91 6.90
C SER A 136 -5.15 10.50 5.50
N LEU A 137 -4.29 9.90 4.68
CA LEU A 137 -4.06 10.35 3.29
C LEU A 137 -5.29 10.15 2.41
N ALA A 138 -6.01 9.04 2.57
CA ALA A 138 -7.24 8.80 1.83
C ALA A 138 -8.30 9.87 2.17
N VAL A 139 -8.50 10.16 3.45
CA VAL A 139 -9.43 11.21 3.88
C VAL A 139 -9.03 12.57 3.31
N LYS A 140 -7.75 12.94 3.38
CA LYS A 140 -7.25 14.20 2.79
C LYS A 140 -7.57 14.32 1.30
N LYS A 141 -7.32 13.27 0.53
CA LYS A 141 -7.68 13.21 -0.90
C LYS A 141 -9.18 13.39 -1.12
N ILE A 142 -10.03 12.71 -0.34
CA ILE A 142 -11.48 12.81 -0.44
C ILE A 142 -11.99 14.23 -0.15
N VAL A 143 -11.38 14.93 0.82
CA VAL A 143 -11.78 16.30 1.19
C VAL A 143 -11.05 17.39 0.38
N GLY A 144 -10.20 17.02 -0.58
CA GLY A 144 -9.49 17.97 -1.45
C GLY A 144 -8.32 18.71 -0.80
N GLN A 145 -7.62 18.08 0.16
CA GLN A 145 -6.41 18.60 0.82
C GLN A 145 -5.11 17.96 0.33
#